data_AF-A0A1Y3EKU4-F1
#
_entry.id   AF-A0A1Y3EKU4-F1
#
_cell.length_a   1.000
_cell.length_b   1.000
_cell.length_c   1.000
_cell.angle_alpha   90.00
_cell.angle_beta   90.00
_cell.angle_gamma   90.00
#
_symmetry.space_group_name_H-M   'P 1'
#
loop_
_entity.id
_entity.type
_entity.pdbx_description
1 polymer ?
#
loop_
_entity_poly.entity_id
_entity_poly.type
_entity_poly.pdbx_seq_one_letter_code
_entity_poly.pdbx_strand_id
1 'polypeptide(L)'
;MLHPIHCQRMIFGNVDIFCHGPLLDVIQKSRLFQDSKYFVDMALLYDPDVVLQAFDTVENKTDPKALDMFIKKYFSPPGSELKECQPVDWVPRPKSFLKIADEHFRLWAYFVHGKWKKLCREVRFRYI
;
A
#
# COMPACT_ATOMS: atom_id res chain seq x y z
N MET A 1 -19.75 -18.99 1.91
CA MET A 1 -20.24 -17.90 1.03
C MET A 1 -20.19 -16.61 1.85
N LEU A 2 -19.28 -15.69 1.53
CA LEU A 2 -19.22 -14.38 2.18
C LEU A 2 -20.50 -13.60 1.82
N HIS A 3 -21.26 -13.19 2.83
CA HIS A 3 -22.50 -12.41 2.63
C HIS A 3 -22.16 -11.00 2.09
N PRO A 4 -23.01 -10.41 1.22
CA PRO A 4 -22.79 -9.08 0.62
C PRO A 4 -22.54 -7.95 1.62
N ILE A 5 -23.10 -8.07 2.84
CA ILE A 5 -23.00 -7.09 3.92
C ILE A 5 -21.57 -7.01 4.49
N HIS A 6 -20.85 -8.13 4.53
CA HIS A 6 -19.48 -8.19 5.03
C HIS A 6 -18.49 -7.48 4.08
N CYS A 7 -18.73 -7.59 2.78
CA CYS A 7 -17.93 -6.90 1.76
C CYS A 7 -18.12 -5.38 1.82
N GLN A 8 -19.36 -4.90 2.00
CA GLN A 8 -19.62 -3.47 2.21
C GLN A 8 -18.97 -2.96 3.51
N ARG A 9 -19.12 -3.67 4.63
CA ARG A 9 -18.44 -3.30 5.90
C ARG A 9 -16.92 -3.24 5.78
N MET A 10 -16.30 -4.22 5.11
CA MET A 10 -14.86 -4.21 4.83
C MET A 10 -14.43 -3.00 3.99
N ILE A 11 -15.26 -2.55 3.05
CA ILE A 11 -14.96 -1.34 2.26
C ILE A 11 -15.03 -0.10 3.16
N PHE A 12 -16.08 0.05 3.98
CA PHE A 12 -16.22 1.21 4.86
C PHE A 12 -15.09 1.30 5.90
N GLY A 13 -14.74 0.19 6.55
CA GLY A 13 -13.68 0.20 7.56
C GLY A 13 -12.29 0.55 7.02
N ASN A 14 -11.98 0.22 5.76
CA ASN A 14 -10.72 0.66 5.14
C ASN A 14 -10.67 2.18 4.93
N VAL A 15 -11.80 2.78 4.55
CA VAL A 15 -11.88 4.23 4.34
C VAL A 15 -11.73 4.98 5.68
N ASP A 16 -12.27 4.43 6.77
CA ASP A 16 -12.14 4.96 8.15
C ASP A 16 -10.75 4.79 8.78
N ILE A 17 -9.87 3.99 8.16
CA ILE A 17 -8.48 3.81 8.62
C ILE A 17 -7.52 4.64 7.78
N PHE A 18 -7.71 4.68 6.46
CA PHE A 18 -6.71 5.23 5.53
C PHE A 18 -7.10 6.54 4.86
N CYS A 19 -8.38 6.91 4.83
CA CYS A 19 -8.85 8.12 4.15
C CYS A 19 -9.35 9.20 5.11
N HIS A 20 -10.07 8.82 6.16
CA HIS A 20 -10.54 9.72 7.21
C HIS A 20 -10.70 8.96 8.53
N GLY A 21 -11.10 9.64 9.60
CA GLY A 21 -11.44 9.01 10.88
C GLY A 21 -10.41 9.22 11.99
N PRO A 22 -10.76 8.87 13.24
CA PRO A 22 -9.94 9.17 14.42
C PRO A 22 -8.58 8.47 14.41
N LEU A 23 -8.50 7.25 13.86
CA LEU A 23 -7.25 6.49 13.81
C LEU A 23 -6.22 7.22 12.94
N LEU A 24 -6.59 7.56 11.70
CA LEU A 24 -5.73 8.31 10.79
C LEU A 24 -5.30 9.65 11.40
N ASP A 25 -6.25 10.39 11.96
CA ASP A 25 -6.00 11.72 12.53
C ASP A 25 -4.99 11.68 13.68
N VAL A 26 -5.16 10.74 14.62
CA VAL A 26 -4.24 10.55 15.74
C VAL A 26 -2.86 10.17 15.25
N ILE A 27 -2.74 9.19 14.36
CA ILE A 27 -1.44 8.73 13.86
C ILE A 27 -0.71 9.86 13.11
N GLN A 28 -1.39 10.57 12.21
CA GLN A 28 -0.77 11.67 11.45
C GLN A 28 -0.34 12.84 12.35
N LYS A 29 -1.18 13.24 13.32
CA LYS A 29 -0.84 14.33 14.26
C LYS A 29 0.25 13.95 15.25
N SER A 30 0.38 12.68 15.60
CA SER A 30 1.44 12.20 16.50
C SER A 30 2.86 12.35 15.92
N ARG A 31 2.98 12.53 14.59
CA ARG A 31 4.26 12.55 13.86
C ARG A 31 5.14 11.31 14.14
N LEU A 32 4.50 10.16 14.39
CA LEU A 32 5.18 8.89 14.62
C LEU A 32 6.08 8.50 13.44
N PHE A 33 5.68 8.91 12.23
CA PHE A 33 6.46 8.75 11.00
C PHE A 33 6.79 10.10 10.39
N GLN A 34 8.00 10.24 9.88
CA GLN A 34 8.46 11.46 9.22
C GLN A 34 7.74 11.70 7.87
N ASP A 35 7.46 10.62 7.14
CA ASP A 35 6.70 10.66 5.90
C ASP A 35 5.21 10.45 6.20
N SER A 36 4.39 11.45 5.85
CA SER A 36 2.93 11.39 5.97
C SER A 36 2.29 10.23 5.19
N LYS A 37 2.98 9.73 4.16
CA LYS A 37 2.52 8.60 3.36
C LYS A 37 2.86 7.24 4.00
N TYR A 38 3.78 7.20 4.97
CA TYR A 38 4.27 5.96 5.54
C TYR A 38 3.16 5.12 6.19
N PHE A 39 2.27 5.72 6.96
CA PHE A 39 1.17 4.99 7.59
C PHE A 39 0.11 4.54 6.57
N VAL A 40 -0.26 5.40 5.61
CA VAL A 40 -1.31 5.08 4.62
C VAL A 40 -0.87 4.03 3.61
N ASP A 41 0.44 3.79 3.47
CA ASP A 41 0.99 2.71 2.64
C ASP A 41 1.15 1.39 3.39
N MET A 42 0.87 1.34 4.69
CA MET A 42 0.84 0.08 5.42
C MET A 42 -0.36 -0.76 5.03
N ALA A 43 -0.20 -2.09 5.08
CA ALA A 43 -1.31 -3.02 4.90
C ALA A 43 -1.77 -3.59 6.25
N LEU A 44 -3.09 -3.73 6.42
CA LEU A 44 -3.70 -4.35 7.60
C LEU A 44 -3.32 -5.83 7.72
N LEU A 45 -3.09 -6.28 8.95
CA LEU A 45 -2.88 -7.69 9.27
C LEU A 45 -4.19 -8.41 9.64
N TYR A 46 -5.25 -7.66 9.95
CA TYR A 46 -6.57 -8.14 10.39
C TYR A 46 -7.68 -7.34 9.71
N ASP A 47 -8.93 -7.82 9.81
CA ASP A 47 -10.08 -7.10 9.27
C ASP A 47 -10.19 -5.67 9.83
N PRO A 48 -10.59 -4.68 9.00
CA PRO A 48 -10.68 -3.28 9.43
C PRO A 48 -11.48 -3.07 10.72
N ASP A 49 -12.61 -3.77 10.87
CA ASP A 49 -13.47 -3.69 12.06
C ASP A 49 -12.74 -4.14 13.33
N VAL A 50 -11.89 -5.18 13.23
CA VAL A 50 -11.07 -5.67 14.35
C VAL A 50 -10.01 -4.64 14.74
N VAL A 51 -9.38 -4.01 13.74
CA VAL A 51 -8.35 -3.00 13.95
C VAL A 51 -8.95 -1.74 14.58
N LEU A 52 -10.10 -1.28 14.11
CA LEU A 52 -10.82 -0.14 14.67
C LEU A 52 -11.25 -0.40 16.13
N GLN A 53 -11.85 -1.57 16.41
CA GLN A 53 -12.20 -1.95 17.78
C GLN A 53 -10.97 -2.01 18.70
N ALA A 54 -9.86 -2.57 18.22
CA ALA A 54 -8.62 -2.60 18.98
C ALA A 54 -8.05 -1.19 19.22
N PHE A 55 -8.19 -0.28 18.25
CA PHE A 55 -7.77 1.11 18.42
C PHE A 55 -8.58 1.83 19.51
N ASP A 56 -9.87 1.52 19.62
CA ASP A 56 -10.72 2.06 20.68
C ASP A 56 -10.25 1.67 22.08
N THR A 57 -9.61 0.50 22.23
CA THR A 57 -9.03 0.05 23.51
C THR A 57 -7.67 0.66 23.86
N VAL A 58 -7.06 1.47 22.98
CA VAL A 58 -5.80 2.16 23.30
C VAL A 58 -6.08 3.27 24.32
N GLU A 59 -5.67 3.05 25.57
CA GLU A 59 -5.95 3.95 26.69
C GLU A 59 -5.35 5.36 26.51
N ASN A 60 -4.08 5.44 26.09
CA ASN A 60 -3.39 6.71 25.87
C ASN A 60 -2.98 6.87 24.39
N LYS A 61 -3.86 7.48 23.62
CA LYS A 61 -3.65 7.80 22.19
C LYS A 61 -2.68 8.97 21.94
N THR A 62 -2.17 9.60 23.00
CA THR A 62 -1.13 10.66 22.90
C THR A 62 0.28 10.15 23.17
N ASP A 63 0.43 8.93 23.71
CA ASP A 63 1.73 8.31 23.95
C ASP A 63 2.25 7.66 22.65
N PRO A 64 3.38 8.14 22.09
CA PRO A 64 3.97 7.54 20.89
C PRO A 64 4.31 6.07 21.04
N LYS A 65 4.66 5.59 22.25
CA LYS A 65 4.99 4.18 22.48
C LYS A 65 3.75 3.29 22.38
N ALA A 66 2.63 3.73 22.94
CA ALA A 66 1.35 3.01 22.83
C ALA A 66 0.89 2.91 21.37
N LEU A 67 1.00 4.00 20.62
CA LEU A 67 0.69 4.01 19.18
C LEU A 67 1.63 3.12 18.38
N ASP A 68 2.94 3.15 18.64
CA ASP A 68 3.92 2.29 17.97
C ASP A 68 3.63 0.80 18.22
N MET A 69 3.31 0.42 19.45
CA MET A 69 2.91 -0.96 19.78
C MET A 69 1.63 -1.38 19.04
N PHE A 70 0.63 -0.50 18.97
CA PHE A 70 -0.60 -0.73 18.21
C PHE A 70 -0.29 -0.95 16.73
N ILE A 71 0.48 -0.04 16.11
CA ILE A 71 0.85 -0.14 14.69
C ILE A 71 1.59 -1.45 14.40
N LYS A 72 2.61 -1.78 15.20
CA LYS A 72 3.39 -3.03 15.03
C LYS A 72 2.56 -4.30 15.15
N LYS A 73 1.44 -4.26 15.89
CA LYS A 73 0.56 -5.41 16.09
C LYS A 73 -0.44 -5.60 14.95
N TYR A 74 -1.00 -4.52 14.41
CA TYR A 74 -2.13 -4.59 13.47
C TYR A 74 -1.79 -4.24 12.03
N PHE A 75 -0.61 -3.69 11.77
CA PHE A 75 -0.19 -3.25 10.44
C PHE A 75 1.15 -3.90 10.06
N SER A 76 1.30 -4.13 8.76
CA SER A 76 2.58 -4.53 8.16
C SER A 76 3.29 -3.33 7.55
N PRO A 77 4.63 -3.36 7.45
CA PRO A 77 5.39 -2.27 6.84
C PRO A 77 4.92 -1.96 5.41
N PRO A 78 5.09 -0.71 4.93
CA PRO A 78 4.71 -0.33 3.58
C PRO A 78 5.24 -1.26 2.49
N GLY A 79 4.38 -1.63 1.54
CA GLY A 79 4.73 -2.49 0.41
C GLY A 79 4.85 -3.97 0.73
N SER A 80 4.52 -4.41 1.96
CA SER A 80 4.52 -5.84 2.35
C SER A 80 3.49 -6.67 1.56
N GLU A 81 2.45 -6.02 1.07
CA GLU A 81 1.42 -6.57 0.20
C GLU A 81 1.88 -6.72 -1.26
N LEU A 82 3.04 -6.16 -1.62
CA LEU A 82 3.55 -6.22 -3.00
C LEU A 82 4.59 -7.34 -3.14
N LYS A 83 4.52 -8.05 -4.25
CA LYS A 83 5.53 -9.01 -4.69
C LYS A 83 6.14 -8.52 -5.99
N GLU A 84 7.45 -8.69 -6.15
CA GLU A 84 8.09 -8.45 -7.45
C GLU A 84 7.52 -9.41 -8.50
N CYS A 85 7.22 -8.87 -9.69
CA CYS A 85 6.81 -9.67 -10.84
C CYS A 85 7.71 -9.41 -12.05
N GLN A 86 7.55 -10.25 -13.06
CA GLN A 86 8.12 -10.03 -14.38
C GLN A 86 6.94 -9.89 -15.35
N PRO A 87 6.81 -8.78 -16.10
CA PRO A 87 5.73 -8.66 -17.06
C PRO A 87 5.93 -9.70 -18.17
N VAL A 88 4.91 -10.52 -18.41
CA VAL A 88 4.99 -11.71 -19.28
C VAL A 88 5.25 -11.38 -20.75
N ASP A 89 4.88 -10.18 -21.17
CA ASP A 89 4.98 -9.64 -22.53
C ASP A 89 6.17 -8.70 -22.72
N TRP A 90 7.00 -8.51 -21.69
CA TRP A 90 8.11 -7.58 -21.77
C TRP A 90 9.23 -8.12 -22.66
N VAL A 91 9.55 -7.38 -23.73
CA VAL A 91 10.67 -7.67 -24.63
C VAL A 91 11.76 -6.60 -24.48
N PRO A 92 13.06 -6.93 -24.41
CA PRO A 92 14.12 -5.94 -24.18
C PRO A 92 14.23 -4.85 -25.26
N ARG A 93 13.93 -5.20 -26.51
CA ARG A 93 14.04 -4.29 -27.67
C ARG A 93 12.78 -4.39 -28.53
N PRO A 94 11.68 -3.74 -28.13
CA PRO A 94 10.45 -3.77 -28.91
C PRO A 94 10.69 -3.12 -30.29
N LYS A 95 10.35 -3.86 -31.36
CA LYS A 95 10.53 -3.40 -32.74
C LYS A 95 9.75 -2.11 -33.05
N SER A 96 8.67 -1.84 -32.30
CA SER A 96 7.89 -0.60 -32.40
C SER A 96 8.73 0.66 -32.17
N PHE A 97 9.81 0.58 -31.38
CA PHE A 97 10.66 1.75 -31.09
C PHE A 97 11.52 2.16 -32.28
N LEU A 98 11.67 1.32 -33.31
CA LEU A 98 12.32 1.71 -34.56
C LEU A 98 11.57 2.82 -35.31
N LYS A 99 10.28 3.04 -34.97
CA LYS A 99 9.49 4.16 -35.49
C LYS A 99 9.89 5.52 -34.92
N ILE A 100 10.62 5.55 -33.80
CA ILE A 100 11.13 6.79 -33.21
C ILE A 100 12.31 7.22 -34.06
N ALA A 101 12.15 8.29 -34.85
CA ALA A 101 13.14 8.74 -35.83
C ALA A 101 14.48 9.14 -35.19
N ASP A 102 14.41 9.92 -34.11
CA ASP A 102 15.57 10.41 -33.38
C ASP A 102 16.23 9.27 -32.55
N GLU A 103 17.54 9.11 -32.72
CA GLU A 103 18.33 8.09 -32.03
C GLU A 103 18.37 8.30 -30.51
N HIS A 104 18.52 9.54 -30.05
CA HIS A 104 18.60 9.85 -28.63
C HIS A 104 17.28 9.55 -27.94
N PHE A 105 16.15 9.91 -28.56
CA PHE A 105 14.82 9.55 -28.03
C PHE A 105 14.56 8.06 -28.08
N ARG A 106 15.06 7.36 -29.10
CA ARG A 106 14.95 5.90 -29.16
C ARG A 106 15.75 5.22 -28.04
N LEU A 107 16.97 5.70 -27.77
CA LEU A 107 17.79 5.19 -26.67
C LEU A 107 17.15 5.48 -25.31
N TRP A 108 16.64 6.69 -25.13
CA TRP A 108 15.89 7.08 -23.94
C TRP A 108 14.65 6.19 -23.72
N ALA A 109 13.91 5.87 -24.79
CA ALA A 109 12.77 4.98 -24.73
C ALA A 109 13.17 3.57 -24.25
N TYR A 110 14.29 3.02 -24.74
CA TYR A 110 14.82 1.74 -24.21
C TYR A 110 15.21 1.83 -22.73
N PHE A 111 15.81 2.94 -22.29
CA PHE A 111 16.16 3.14 -20.89
C PHE A 111 14.93 3.19 -19.98
N VAL A 112 13.89 3.92 -20.39
CA VAL A 112 12.62 3.99 -19.67
C VAL A 112 11.93 2.63 -19.67
N HIS A 113 11.88 1.94 -20.81
CA HIS A 113 11.29 0.61 -20.94
C HIS A 113 11.95 -0.43 -20.03
N GLY A 114 13.27 -0.33 -19.82
CA GLY A 114 14.02 -1.16 -18.87
C GLY A 114 13.57 -0.98 -17.41
N LYS A 115 12.98 0.15 -17.04
CA LYS A 115 12.46 0.39 -15.68
C LYS A 115 11.22 -0.43 -15.39
N TRP A 116 10.37 -0.71 -16.38
CA TRP A 116 9.14 -1.49 -16.17
C TRP A 116 9.39 -2.88 -15.60
N LYS A 117 10.49 -3.52 -16.01
CA LYS A 117 10.94 -4.80 -15.45
C LYS A 117 11.22 -4.73 -13.94
N LYS A 118 11.77 -3.61 -13.47
CA LYS A 118 12.10 -3.37 -12.06
C LYS A 118 10.90 -2.91 -11.24
N LEU A 119 9.97 -2.21 -11.88
CA LEU A 119 8.80 -1.62 -11.24
C LEU A 119 7.58 -2.55 -11.20
N CYS A 120 7.60 -3.68 -11.92
CA CYS A 120 6.52 -4.65 -11.90
C CYS A 120 6.26 -5.14 -10.46
N ARG A 121 5.03 -4.94 -9.98
CA ARG A 121 4.55 -5.47 -8.71
C ARG A 121 3.22 -6.20 -8.91
N GLU A 122 3.04 -7.27 -8.17
CA GLU A 122 1.78 -8.02 -8.05
C GLU A 122 1.28 -7.90 -6.61
N VAL A 123 -0.02 -7.67 -6.44
CA VAL A 123 -0.65 -7.61 -5.11
C VAL A 123 -0.81 -9.02 -4.57
N ARG A 124 -0.29 -9.27 -3.37
CA ARG A 124 -0.51 -10.52 -2.64
C ARG A 124 -1.94 -10.55 -2.12
N PHE A 125 -2.78 -11.39 -2.71
CA PHE A 125 -4.06 -11.73 -2.11
C PHE A 125 -3.83 -12.67 -0.93
N ARG A 126 -4.08 -12.19 0.29
CA ARG A 126 -4.28 -13.10 1.43
C ARG A 126 -5.73 -13.57 1.36
N TYR A 127 -5.92 -14.86 1.12
CA TYR A 127 -7.24 -15.46 1.33
C TYR A 127 -7.51 -15.43 2.83
N ILE A 128 -8.52 -14.66 3.23
CA ILE A 128 -9.13 -14.68 4.56
C ILE A 128 -10.22 -15.75 4.52
#